data_AF-A0A8K0WVN3-F1
#
_entry.id   AF-A0A8K0WVN3-F1
#
_cell.length_a   1.000
_cell.length_b   1.000
_cell.length_c   1.000
_cell.angle_alpha   90.00
_cell.angle_beta   90.00
_cell.angle_gamma   90.00
#
_symmetry.space_group_name_H-M   'P 1'
#
loop_
_entity.id
_entity.type
_entity.pdbx_description
1 polymer ?
#
loop_
_entity_poly.entity_id
_entity_poly.type
_entity_poly.pdbx_seq_one_letter_code
_entity_poly.pdbx_strand_id
1 'polypeptide(L)'
;MSPEAPVEAAARPLAGPEESPAINETDDSPYPHPHLTPSQIKERARQILRLFQCPACSGPLRDPVTLPCGGSICRHCIPKTHVRANITYPAFPDRQHGFHCPMPSCDKEHALSDCSVDVILNNATEHMVEELKLAMREATDRDYAIHIAIQDPWQVAGISSLKEESFSRTVPGGRLVATWQLIQDGHLGFDVDVSYSDPPAKTTSEDRDLWETDHLHKVQDAARQDMDCQICYALFCDPLTTECGHTFCRSCLHRILDHSRYCPVCRRRLSINPMLDRASYPSNERLTNIIETFWLDELQGRKEAVVAEEAERYREFNLPLFVCTLSFPLMPTFLHIFEPRYRLMIRRALDGDGTFGMVLPRSSYGHGENHFYELGTLLRIVNVQPFSDGRSLIETKGVSRFRILRHSTLDGYLVGKTERIDDVSLEEEEALEASEVIPEQDISQVGPSHPEAVPVVTLPETVEGLQVMSTKNLMGIATSFVEKMRVQSAPWLTERVLEMCPEDPAVFPWWFASMLPVKDQEKYRLLATSSVRERLKICCTWIMEWETNRWSIQDCVIL
;
A
#
# COMPACT_ATOMS: atom_id res chain seq x y z
N MET A 1 -35.28 8.45 60.20
CA MET A 1 -36.56 9.01 59.73
C MET A 1 -36.28 10.36 59.08
N SER A 2 -36.22 10.39 57.76
CA SER A 2 -36.75 11.43 56.85
C SER A 2 -36.22 11.11 55.44
N PRO A 3 -37.09 11.02 54.41
CA PRO A 3 -36.72 10.60 53.07
C PRO A 3 -36.21 11.77 52.22
N GLU A 4 -35.26 11.50 51.33
CA GLU A 4 -34.80 12.41 50.28
C GLU A 4 -35.89 12.63 49.22
N ALA A 5 -36.12 13.90 48.87
CA ALA A 5 -36.98 14.32 47.77
C ALA A 5 -36.17 14.43 46.47
N PRO A 6 -36.76 14.16 45.29
CA PRO A 6 -36.05 14.18 44.02
C PRO A 6 -35.89 15.61 43.49
N VAL A 7 -34.69 15.93 42.99
CA VAL A 7 -34.41 17.20 42.31
C VAL A 7 -34.72 17.05 40.82
N GLU A 8 -35.68 17.85 40.35
CA GLU A 8 -36.09 18.01 38.95
C GLU A 8 -34.93 18.51 38.07
N ALA A 9 -34.79 17.89 36.89
CA ALA A 9 -33.87 18.33 35.85
C ALA A 9 -34.37 19.63 35.20
N ALA A 10 -33.61 20.71 35.36
CA ALA A 10 -33.83 21.96 34.64
C ALA A 10 -33.41 21.82 33.17
N ALA A 11 -34.38 21.94 32.27
CA ALA A 11 -34.14 22.04 30.82
C ALA A 11 -33.42 23.35 30.49
N ARG A 12 -32.30 23.26 29.74
CA ARG A 12 -31.64 24.42 29.12
C ARG A 12 -32.40 24.85 27.86
N PRO A 13 -32.47 26.16 27.53
CA PRO A 13 -33.17 26.63 26.34
C PRO A 13 -32.36 26.33 25.06
N LEU A 14 -33.08 25.90 24.01
CA LEU A 14 -32.58 25.76 22.65
C LEU A 14 -32.23 27.15 22.09
N ALA A 15 -30.98 27.33 21.66
CA ALA A 15 -30.57 28.47 20.85
C ALA A 15 -31.16 28.33 19.44
N GLY A 16 -31.74 29.42 18.92
CA GLY A 16 -32.27 29.49 17.55
C GLY A 16 -31.15 29.45 16.50
N PRO A 17 -31.51 29.22 15.22
CA PRO A 17 -30.54 29.07 14.15
C PRO A 17 -29.88 30.42 13.84
N GLU A 18 -28.56 30.47 13.91
CA GLU A 18 -27.76 31.59 13.38
C GLU A 18 -27.80 31.54 11.85
N GLU A 19 -28.08 32.69 11.24
CA GLU A 19 -28.18 32.91 9.80
C GLU A 19 -26.85 32.55 9.10
N SER A 20 -26.92 31.64 8.15
CA SER A 20 -25.82 31.29 7.25
C SER A 20 -25.69 32.37 6.16
N PRO A 21 -24.47 32.79 5.76
CA PRO A 21 -24.33 33.76 4.68
C PRO A 21 -24.69 33.11 3.34
N ALA A 22 -25.45 33.85 2.54
CA ALA A 22 -25.96 33.42 1.23
C ALA A 22 -24.83 32.98 0.28
N ILE A 23 -24.93 31.74 -0.19
CA ILE A 23 -24.12 31.19 -1.28
C ILE A 23 -24.73 31.73 -2.58
N ASN A 24 -23.91 32.41 -3.38
CA ASN A 24 -24.33 32.94 -4.67
C ASN A 24 -24.43 31.76 -5.66
N GLU A 25 -25.66 31.33 -5.96
CA GLU A 25 -25.96 30.29 -6.93
C GLU A 25 -25.72 30.80 -8.36
N THR A 26 -24.69 30.30 -9.03
CA THR A 26 -24.64 30.03 -10.48
C THR A 26 -23.36 29.24 -10.77
N ASP A 27 -23.26 28.04 -10.21
CA ASP A 27 -22.24 27.07 -10.63
C ASP A 27 -22.97 25.82 -11.11
N ASP A 28 -23.02 25.64 -12.43
CA ASP A 28 -23.66 24.51 -13.12
C ASP A 28 -22.74 23.26 -13.12
N SER A 29 -21.65 23.29 -12.32
CA SER A 29 -20.77 22.15 -12.10
C SER A 29 -21.53 21.02 -11.40
N PRO A 30 -21.46 19.76 -11.90
CA PRO A 30 -22.07 18.61 -11.25
C PRO A 30 -21.49 18.28 -9.85
N TYR A 31 -20.51 19.05 -9.39
CA TYR A 31 -19.78 18.87 -8.14
C TYR A 31 -19.73 20.20 -7.35
N PRO A 32 -20.63 20.45 -6.38
CA PRO A 32 -20.68 21.72 -5.65
C PRO A 32 -19.54 21.77 -4.63
N HIS A 33 -18.37 22.26 -5.05
CA HIS A 33 -17.19 22.41 -4.20
C HIS A 33 -16.73 23.86 -4.17
N PRO A 34 -16.29 24.38 -3.01
CA PRO A 34 -15.77 25.73 -2.94
C PRO A 34 -14.45 25.83 -3.71
N HIS A 35 -14.45 26.61 -4.78
CA HIS A 35 -13.23 26.94 -5.49
C HIS A 35 -12.27 27.79 -4.65
N LEU A 36 -10.98 27.75 -5.01
CA LEU A 36 -10.00 28.67 -4.44
C LEU A 36 -10.38 30.12 -4.76
N THR A 37 -10.34 30.98 -3.73
CA THR A 37 -10.59 32.41 -3.89
C THR A 37 -9.44 33.10 -4.64
N PRO A 38 -9.69 34.25 -5.32
CA PRO A 38 -8.63 35.00 -6.00
C PRO A 38 -7.42 35.33 -5.10
N SER A 39 -7.65 35.63 -3.82
CA SER A 39 -6.58 35.90 -2.85
C SER A 39 -5.71 34.67 -2.59
N GLN A 40 -6.33 33.50 -2.42
CA GLN A 40 -5.58 32.24 -2.22
C GLN A 40 -4.75 31.89 -3.45
N ILE A 41 -5.29 32.07 -4.65
CA ILE A 41 -4.57 31.81 -5.91
C ILE A 41 -3.38 32.76 -6.04
N LYS A 42 -3.60 34.05 -5.75
CA LYS A 42 -2.57 35.08 -5.78
C LYS A 42 -1.38 34.77 -4.87
N GLU A 43 -1.64 34.26 -3.67
CA GLU A 43 -0.60 33.89 -2.70
C GLU A 43 0.06 32.54 -3.02
N ARG A 44 -0.68 31.60 -3.61
CA ARG A 44 -0.25 30.20 -3.78
C ARG A 44 0.12 29.82 -5.22
N ALA A 45 0.13 30.76 -6.16
CA ALA A 45 0.34 30.50 -7.59
C ALA A 45 1.56 29.61 -7.88
N ARG A 46 2.69 29.88 -7.21
CA ARG A 46 3.92 29.10 -7.38
C ARG A 46 3.77 27.68 -6.84
N GLN A 47 3.17 27.53 -5.66
CA GLN A 47 2.95 26.24 -5.00
C GLN A 47 2.01 25.36 -5.81
N ILE A 48 0.93 25.95 -6.37
CA ILE A 48 -0.01 25.25 -7.25
C ILE A 48 0.70 24.70 -8.48
N LEU A 49 1.48 25.53 -9.18
CA LEU A 49 2.20 25.07 -10.38
C LEU A 49 3.33 24.09 -10.08
N ARG A 50 3.90 24.13 -8.86
CA ARG A 50 4.90 23.14 -8.41
C ARG A 50 4.33 21.72 -8.38
N LEU A 51 3.01 21.57 -8.18
CA LEU A 51 2.35 20.25 -8.20
C LEU A 51 2.46 19.56 -9.57
N PHE A 52 2.61 20.33 -10.64
CA PHE A 52 2.69 19.87 -12.02
C PHE A 52 4.11 19.98 -12.62
N GLN A 53 5.10 20.26 -11.77
CA GLN A 53 6.51 20.40 -12.15
C GLN A 53 7.32 19.18 -11.70
N CYS A 54 8.17 18.66 -12.58
CA CYS A 54 9.05 17.54 -12.26
C CYS A 54 10.21 17.99 -11.36
N PRO A 55 10.48 17.36 -10.20
CA PRO A 55 11.62 17.71 -9.37
C PRO A 55 12.98 17.39 -10.00
N ALA A 56 13.04 16.39 -10.89
CA ALA A 56 14.29 15.99 -11.55
C ALA A 56 14.71 16.93 -12.71
N CYS A 57 13.84 17.22 -13.68
CA CYS A 57 14.18 18.11 -14.81
C CYS A 57 13.74 19.56 -14.62
N SER A 58 13.02 19.89 -13.55
CA SER A 58 12.40 21.20 -13.30
C SER A 58 11.42 21.70 -14.39
N GLY A 59 11.15 20.92 -15.43
CA GLY A 59 10.12 21.23 -16.43
C GLY A 59 8.74 20.75 -16.01
N PRO A 60 7.70 21.01 -16.84
CA PRO A 60 6.38 20.40 -16.65
C PRO A 60 6.48 18.88 -16.65
N LEU A 61 5.66 18.21 -15.84
CA LEU A 61 5.56 16.75 -15.88
C LEU A 61 5.16 16.29 -17.29
N ARG A 62 5.87 15.30 -17.83
CA ARG A 62 5.61 14.67 -19.13
C ARG A 62 5.74 13.16 -18.95
N ASP A 63 4.69 12.42 -19.30
CA ASP A 63 4.57 11.00 -19.00
C ASP A 63 4.98 10.73 -17.54
N PRO A 64 4.32 11.36 -16.55
CA PRO A 64 4.71 11.25 -15.16
C PRO A 64 4.63 9.79 -14.71
N VAL A 65 5.60 9.39 -13.91
CA VAL A 65 5.71 8.07 -13.31
C VAL A 65 5.73 8.26 -11.80
N THR A 66 4.81 7.58 -11.11
CA THR A 66 4.85 7.48 -9.65
C THR A 66 5.75 6.32 -9.27
N LEU A 67 6.81 6.64 -8.52
CA LEU A 67 7.80 5.69 -8.04
C LEU A 67 7.23 4.88 -6.86
N PRO A 68 7.76 3.68 -6.57
CA PRO A 68 7.35 2.89 -5.41
C PRO A 68 7.42 3.65 -4.08
N CYS A 69 8.29 4.66 -3.95
CA CYS A 69 8.39 5.51 -2.77
C CYS A 69 7.27 6.58 -2.66
N GLY A 70 6.33 6.66 -3.60
CA GLY A 70 5.21 7.62 -3.62
C GLY A 70 5.52 8.95 -4.32
N GLY A 71 6.80 9.26 -4.54
CA GLY A 71 7.25 10.42 -5.32
C GLY A 71 6.97 10.27 -6.81
N SER A 72 6.90 11.36 -7.56
CA SER A 72 6.68 11.30 -9.02
C SER A 72 7.64 12.19 -9.81
N ILE A 73 8.08 11.69 -10.97
CA ILE A 73 8.99 12.34 -11.93
C ILE A 73 8.55 12.04 -13.36
N CYS A 74 9.09 12.74 -14.37
CA CYS A 74 8.88 12.35 -15.77
C CYS A 74 9.53 10.98 -16.06
N ARG A 75 8.93 10.19 -16.96
CA ARG A 75 9.52 8.92 -17.41
C ARG A 75 10.95 9.06 -17.93
N HIS A 76 11.25 10.13 -18.67
CA HIS A 76 12.60 10.38 -19.19
C HIS A 76 13.63 10.81 -18.12
N CYS A 77 13.15 11.16 -16.92
CA CYS A 77 13.99 11.55 -15.79
C CYS A 77 14.40 10.36 -14.92
N ILE A 78 13.89 9.16 -15.21
CA ILE A 78 14.38 7.93 -14.57
C ILE A 78 15.88 7.81 -14.88
N PRO A 79 16.74 7.70 -13.85
CA PRO A 79 18.17 7.57 -14.04
C PRO A 79 18.57 6.36 -14.89
N LYS A 80 19.84 6.30 -15.28
CA LYS A 80 20.38 5.16 -16.00
C LYS A 80 20.18 3.88 -15.18
N THR A 81 19.50 2.91 -15.78
CA THR A 81 19.19 1.63 -15.13
C THR A 81 20.40 0.70 -15.17
N HIS A 82 20.46 -0.22 -14.22
CA HIS A 82 21.46 -1.27 -14.14
C HIS A 82 20.79 -2.62 -13.85
N VAL A 83 21.53 -3.71 -14.08
CA VAL A 83 21.06 -5.05 -13.74
C VAL A 83 21.20 -5.24 -12.23
N ARG A 84 20.11 -5.65 -11.58
CA ARG A 84 20.07 -5.93 -10.16
C ARG A 84 20.63 -7.33 -9.92
N ALA A 85 21.74 -7.42 -9.18
CA ALA A 85 22.35 -8.70 -8.86
C ALA A 85 21.66 -9.34 -7.64
N ASN A 86 21.77 -10.66 -7.50
CA ASN A 86 21.38 -11.42 -6.30
C ASN A 86 19.89 -11.36 -5.90
N ILE A 87 18.99 -11.05 -6.83
CA ILE A 87 17.54 -11.12 -6.61
C ILE A 87 16.99 -12.29 -7.42
N THR A 88 16.36 -13.25 -6.75
CA THR A 88 15.75 -14.41 -7.43
C THR A 88 14.26 -14.53 -7.17
N TYR A 89 13.72 -13.72 -6.26
CA TYR A 89 12.29 -13.59 -6.03
C TYR A 89 11.84 -12.13 -5.90
N PRO A 90 10.73 -11.73 -6.55
CA PRO A 90 9.94 -12.55 -7.47
C PRO A 90 10.66 -12.72 -8.82
N ALA A 91 10.57 -13.90 -9.43
CA ALA A 91 11.33 -14.30 -10.62
C ALA A 91 10.78 -13.71 -11.94
N PHE A 92 10.43 -12.42 -11.95
CA PHE A 92 9.88 -11.73 -13.12
C PHE A 92 11.02 -11.15 -13.97
N PRO A 93 11.17 -11.54 -15.27
CA PRO A 93 12.26 -11.07 -16.13
C PRO A 93 12.33 -9.54 -16.27
N ASP A 94 11.17 -8.88 -16.20
CA ASP A 94 10.98 -7.44 -16.27
C ASP A 94 11.43 -6.68 -15.00
N ARG A 95 11.73 -7.38 -13.90
CA ARG A 95 12.25 -6.78 -12.65
C ARG A 95 13.77 -6.80 -12.51
N GLN A 96 14.48 -7.36 -13.50
CA GLN A 96 15.94 -7.49 -13.49
C GLN A 96 16.69 -6.16 -13.59
N HIS A 97 16.03 -5.09 -14.04
CA HIS A 97 16.64 -3.77 -14.16
C HIS A 97 16.09 -2.82 -13.10
N GLY A 98 16.99 -2.12 -12.41
CA GLY A 98 16.66 -1.15 -11.38
C GLY A 98 17.47 0.13 -11.50
N PHE A 99 17.13 1.09 -10.64
CA PHE A 99 17.81 2.37 -10.52
C PHE A 99 17.69 2.89 -9.08
N HIS A 100 18.70 3.65 -8.63
CA HIS A 100 18.61 4.37 -7.37
C HIS A 100 17.62 5.52 -7.48
N CYS A 101 16.70 5.59 -6.52
CA CYS A 101 15.67 6.60 -6.51
C CYS A 101 16.29 8.02 -6.49
N PRO A 102 15.87 8.94 -7.38
CA PRO A 102 16.38 10.31 -7.40
C PRO A 102 15.71 11.21 -6.34
N MET A 103 14.74 10.70 -5.57
CA MET A 103 14.01 11.49 -4.57
C MET A 103 14.86 11.69 -3.31
N PRO A 104 15.07 12.91 -2.80
CA PRO A 104 15.90 13.15 -1.62
C PRO A 104 15.43 12.44 -0.34
N SER A 105 14.15 12.11 -0.26
CA SER A 105 13.53 11.37 0.84
C SER A 105 13.62 9.85 0.71
N CYS A 106 14.19 9.33 -0.37
CA CYS A 106 14.26 7.90 -0.67
C CYS A 106 15.68 7.47 -1.08
N ASP A 107 16.28 6.58 -0.30
CA ASP A 107 17.60 5.99 -0.59
C ASP A 107 17.51 4.57 -1.15
N LYS A 108 16.32 4.17 -1.61
CA LYS A 108 16.06 2.81 -2.08
C LYS A 108 16.36 2.65 -3.57
N GLU A 109 16.55 1.40 -3.97
CA GLU A 109 16.65 1.01 -5.37
C GLU A 109 15.29 0.47 -5.87
N HIS A 110 14.76 1.05 -6.95
CA HIS A 110 13.47 0.67 -7.51
C HIS A 110 13.61 -0.18 -8.77
N ALA A 111 12.70 -1.14 -8.96
CA ALA A 111 12.58 -1.88 -10.22
C ALA A 111 11.96 -1.00 -11.31
N LEU A 112 12.50 -1.04 -12.53
CA LEU A 112 11.98 -0.27 -13.65
C LEU A 112 10.56 -0.70 -14.08
N SER A 113 10.21 -1.97 -13.90
CA SER A 113 8.87 -2.49 -14.25
C SER A 113 7.76 -1.96 -13.37
N ASP A 114 8.07 -1.47 -12.16
CA ASP A 114 7.10 -0.83 -11.27
C ASP A 114 6.78 0.62 -11.69
N CYS A 115 7.56 1.16 -12.63
CA CYS A 115 7.59 2.57 -13.01
C CYS A 115 6.77 2.82 -14.28
N SER A 116 5.50 2.41 -14.28
CA SER A 116 4.54 2.73 -15.36
C SER A 116 4.08 4.19 -15.29
N VAL A 117 3.63 4.74 -16.42
CA VAL A 117 3.04 6.09 -16.46
C VAL A 117 1.80 6.12 -15.56
N ASP A 118 1.74 7.10 -14.67
CA ASP A 118 0.58 7.37 -13.83
C ASP A 118 -0.50 8.02 -14.69
N VAL A 119 -1.59 7.29 -14.91
CA VAL A 119 -2.68 7.71 -15.79
C VAL A 119 -3.38 8.97 -15.24
N ILE A 120 -3.61 9.03 -13.93
CA ILE A 120 -4.37 10.14 -13.32
C ILE A 120 -3.52 11.40 -13.29
N LEU A 121 -2.25 11.28 -12.88
CA LEU A 121 -1.34 12.43 -12.86
C LEU A 121 -1.02 12.95 -14.27
N ASN A 122 -0.96 12.06 -15.27
CA ASN A 122 -0.79 12.46 -16.65
C ASN A 122 -1.98 13.31 -17.13
N ASN A 123 -3.21 12.81 -16.97
CA ASN A 123 -4.43 13.56 -17.35
C ASN A 123 -4.51 14.91 -16.63
N ALA A 124 -4.29 14.95 -15.32
CA ALA A 124 -4.31 16.18 -14.54
C ALA A 124 -3.27 17.20 -15.05
N THR A 125 -2.08 16.73 -15.44
CA THR A 125 -1.04 17.59 -16.01
C THR A 125 -1.42 18.08 -17.41
N GLU A 126 -2.04 17.25 -18.24
CA GLU A 126 -2.51 17.63 -19.57
C GLU A 126 -3.57 18.75 -19.49
N HIS A 127 -4.56 18.64 -18.59
CA HIS A 127 -5.55 19.70 -18.36
C HIS A 127 -4.89 21.04 -18.00
N MET A 128 -3.92 21.01 -17.08
CA MET A 128 -3.16 22.21 -16.68
C MET A 128 -2.36 22.80 -17.87
N VAL A 129 -1.69 21.95 -18.64
CA VAL A 129 -0.89 22.37 -19.80
C VAL A 129 -1.77 23.01 -20.87
N GLU A 130 -2.92 22.42 -21.17
CA GLU A 130 -3.84 22.89 -22.22
C GLU A 130 -4.47 24.23 -21.86
N GLU A 131 -4.96 24.36 -20.63
CA GLU A 131 -5.62 25.60 -20.18
C GLU A 131 -4.63 26.76 -20.06
N LEU A 132 -3.41 26.53 -19.55
CA LEU A 132 -2.40 27.58 -19.47
C LEU A 132 -1.89 28.01 -20.86
N LYS A 133 -1.87 27.11 -21.85
CA LYS A 133 -1.59 27.49 -23.25
C LYS A 133 -2.68 28.38 -23.83
N LEU A 134 -3.94 28.17 -23.47
CA LEU A 134 -5.04 29.05 -23.86
C LEU A 134 -4.89 30.41 -23.18
N ALA A 135 -4.68 30.43 -21.87
CA ALA A 135 -4.47 31.64 -21.08
C ALA A 135 -3.29 32.47 -21.61
N MET A 136 -2.17 31.84 -22.00
CA MET A 136 -1.03 32.54 -22.61
C MET A 136 -1.39 33.32 -23.88
N ARG A 137 -2.27 32.76 -24.73
CA ARG A 137 -2.73 33.44 -25.95
C ARG A 137 -3.65 34.61 -25.60
N GLU A 138 -4.64 34.37 -24.75
CA GLU A 138 -5.60 35.41 -24.33
C GLU A 138 -4.93 36.58 -23.60
N ALA A 139 -3.91 36.29 -22.79
CA ALA A 139 -3.14 37.31 -22.08
C ALA A 139 -2.49 38.33 -23.03
N THR A 140 -2.03 37.86 -24.19
CA THR A 140 -1.42 38.71 -25.21
C THR A 140 -2.48 39.61 -25.85
N ASP A 141 -3.65 39.06 -26.16
CA ASP A 141 -4.77 39.80 -26.77
C ASP A 141 -5.36 40.85 -25.83
N ARG A 142 -5.41 40.57 -24.52
CA ARG A 142 -5.92 41.47 -23.48
C ARG A 142 -4.86 42.44 -22.93
N ASP A 143 -3.64 42.39 -23.45
CA ASP A 143 -2.47 43.15 -22.98
C ASP A 143 -2.19 42.98 -21.47
N TYR A 144 -2.54 41.82 -20.91
CA TYR A 144 -2.21 41.48 -19.52
C TYR A 144 -0.72 41.22 -19.39
N ALA A 145 -0.12 41.75 -18.33
CA ALA A 145 1.28 41.52 -18.02
C ALA A 145 1.56 41.57 -16.53
N ILE A 146 2.60 40.86 -16.11
CA ILE A 146 3.12 40.87 -14.76
C ILE A 146 4.64 40.85 -14.79
N HIS A 147 5.26 41.54 -13.83
CA HIS A 147 6.68 41.44 -13.61
C HIS A 147 6.96 40.29 -12.65
N ILE A 148 7.77 39.32 -13.09
CA ILE A 148 8.17 38.14 -12.31
C ILE A 148 9.68 38.18 -12.07
N ALA A 149 10.09 37.91 -10.83
CA ALA A 149 11.49 37.85 -10.44
C ALA A 149 11.76 36.58 -9.62
N ILE A 150 12.82 35.85 -9.98
CA ILE A 150 13.29 34.70 -9.21
C ILE A 150 13.83 35.18 -7.85
N GLN A 151 13.34 34.59 -6.76
CA GLN A 151 13.84 34.89 -5.43
C GLN A 151 15.20 34.23 -5.21
N ASP A 152 16.18 35.00 -4.75
CA ASP A 152 17.47 34.47 -4.34
C ASP A 152 17.32 33.81 -2.95
N PRO A 153 17.61 32.51 -2.80
CA PRO A 153 17.57 31.82 -1.51
C PRO A 153 18.41 32.50 -0.42
N TRP A 154 19.48 33.22 -0.80
CA TRP A 154 20.41 33.86 0.13
C TRP A 154 19.93 35.25 0.61
N GLN A 155 19.11 35.94 -0.19
CA GLN A 155 18.49 37.21 0.21
C GLN A 155 17.49 37.03 1.35
N VAL A 156 16.78 35.90 1.39
CA VAL A 156 15.84 35.57 2.48
C VAL A 156 16.55 35.38 3.82
N ALA A 157 17.83 34.96 3.81
CA ALA A 157 18.67 34.82 5.00
C ALA A 157 19.46 36.09 5.38
N GLY A 158 19.24 37.21 4.68
CA GLY A 158 19.89 38.49 4.97
C GLY A 158 21.36 38.58 4.53
N ILE A 159 21.83 37.68 3.65
CA ILE A 159 23.21 37.66 3.15
C ILE A 159 23.18 38.02 1.66
N SER A 160 23.86 39.12 1.28
CA SER A 160 23.95 39.55 -0.12
C SER A 160 24.82 38.57 -0.91
N SER A 161 24.24 37.86 -1.89
CA SER A 161 24.99 37.05 -2.84
C SER A 161 25.85 37.93 -3.76
N LEU A 162 27.08 37.50 -4.05
CA LEU A 162 28.06 38.20 -4.88
C LEU A 162 28.07 37.74 -6.36
N LYS A 163 27.06 36.98 -6.82
CA LYS A 163 26.93 36.60 -8.24
C LYS A 163 25.51 36.70 -8.82
N GLU A 164 25.51 37.36 -9.98
CA GLU A 164 24.62 37.36 -11.14
C GLU A 164 23.19 37.91 -10.98
N GLU A 165 22.84 38.79 -11.92
CA GLU A 165 21.56 39.50 -12.05
C GLU A 165 20.39 38.57 -11.74
N SER A 166 19.58 38.91 -10.74
CA SER A 166 18.35 38.18 -10.46
C SER A 166 17.50 38.15 -11.73
N PHE A 167 17.28 36.95 -12.28
CA PHE A 167 16.49 36.80 -13.49
C PHE A 167 15.10 37.38 -13.22
N SER A 168 14.81 38.49 -13.91
CA SER A 168 13.64 39.31 -13.69
C SER A 168 13.16 39.84 -15.02
N ARG A 169 11.88 39.64 -15.33
CA ARG A 169 11.30 40.09 -16.60
C ARG A 169 9.81 40.34 -16.46
N THR A 170 9.32 41.23 -17.32
CA THR A 170 7.89 41.36 -17.56
C THR A 170 7.47 40.34 -18.61
N VAL A 171 6.44 39.58 -18.32
CA VAL A 171 5.87 38.56 -19.22
C VAL A 171 4.37 38.80 -19.41
N PRO A 172 3.81 38.40 -20.58
CA PRO A 172 2.37 38.41 -20.78
C PRO A 172 1.66 37.51 -19.76
N GLY A 173 0.50 37.94 -19.30
CA GLY A 173 -0.36 37.21 -18.37
C GLY A 173 -0.25 37.67 -16.93
N GLY A 174 -0.73 36.84 -16.01
CA GLY A 174 -0.59 37.05 -14.57
C GLY A 174 0.36 36.03 -13.94
N ARG A 175 0.26 35.83 -12.63
CA ARG A 175 1.17 35.01 -11.81
C ARG A 175 1.30 33.56 -12.30
N LEU A 176 0.20 32.89 -12.63
CA LEU A 176 0.18 31.51 -13.07
C LEU A 176 0.85 31.37 -14.44
N VAL A 177 0.39 32.15 -15.41
CA VAL A 177 0.92 32.11 -16.78
C VAL A 177 2.41 32.48 -16.82
N ALA A 178 2.79 33.54 -16.10
CA ALA A 178 4.18 33.98 -15.99
C ALA A 178 5.09 32.89 -15.44
N THR A 179 4.68 32.27 -14.33
CA THR A 179 5.45 31.23 -13.67
C THR A 179 5.54 29.99 -14.54
N TRP A 180 4.44 29.59 -15.17
CA TRP A 180 4.41 28.45 -16.08
C TRP A 180 5.33 28.62 -17.28
N GLN A 181 5.39 29.83 -17.85
CA GLN A 181 6.32 30.14 -18.93
C GLN A 181 7.77 29.94 -18.49
N LEU A 182 8.16 30.38 -17.29
CA LEU A 182 9.53 30.14 -16.77
C LEU A 182 9.83 28.66 -16.56
N ILE A 183 8.83 27.87 -16.14
CA ILE A 183 8.95 26.41 -15.99
C ILE A 183 9.16 25.77 -17.38
N GLN A 184 8.38 26.16 -18.39
CA GLN A 184 8.50 25.62 -19.75
C GLN A 184 9.84 25.97 -20.41
N ASP A 185 10.30 27.20 -20.21
CA ASP A 185 11.56 27.70 -20.78
C ASP A 185 12.80 27.13 -20.04
N GLY A 186 12.61 26.40 -18.94
CA GLY A 186 13.69 25.83 -18.13
C GLY A 186 14.43 26.87 -17.29
N HIS A 187 13.81 28.02 -17.03
CA HIS A 187 14.38 29.11 -16.25
C HIS A 187 14.01 29.05 -14.76
N LEU A 188 13.06 28.20 -14.35
CA LEU A 188 12.63 28.08 -12.96
C LEU A 188 12.87 26.67 -12.40
N GLY A 189 13.81 26.55 -11.45
CA GLY A 189 14.07 25.31 -10.72
C GLY A 189 12.90 24.86 -9.84
N PHE A 190 12.82 23.57 -9.53
CA PHE A 190 11.72 23.00 -8.74
C PHE A 190 11.59 23.62 -7.33
N ASP A 191 12.69 23.76 -6.59
CA ASP A 191 12.70 24.33 -5.22
C ASP A 191 12.83 25.85 -5.19
N VAL A 192 12.81 26.51 -6.35
CA VAL A 192 12.98 27.96 -6.46
C VAL A 192 11.62 28.67 -6.40
N ASP A 193 11.55 29.73 -5.61
CA ASP A 193 10.37 30.61 -5.49
C ASP A 193 10.52 31.89 -6.32
N VAL A 194 9.39 32.57 -6.52
CA VAL A 194 9.29 33.78 -7.36
C VAL A 194 8.50 34.86 -6.62
N SER A 195 8.74 36.11 -7.01
CA SER A 195 8.00 37.27 -6.56
C SER A 195 7.34 37.97 -7.75
N TYR A 196 6.24 38.68 -7.49
CA TYR A 196 5.44 39.32 -8.52
C TYR A 196 5.20 40.79 -8.19
N SER A 197 5.25 41.65 -9.21
CA SER A 197 4.86 43.05 -9.10
C SER A 197 4.06 43.51 -10.32
N ASP A 198 3.17 44.47 -10.08
CA ASP A 198 2.36 45.06 -11.15
C ASP A 198 3.19 46.04 -11.98
N PRO A 199 3.16 45.93 -13.33
CA PRO A 199 3.84 46.89 -14.19
C PRO A 199 3.13 48.26 -14.13
N PRO A 200 3.87 49.37 -14.25
CA PRO A 200 3.36 50.71 -13.94
C PRO A 200 2.30 51.30 -14.90
N ALA A 201 1.83 50.58 -15.92
CA ALA A 201 1.02 51.19 -17.00
C ALA A 201 0.02 50.28 -17.76
N LYS A 202 -0.54 49.22 -17.14
CA LYS A 202 -1.53 48.35 -17.81
C LYS A 202 -2.75 48.07 -16.92
N THR A 203 -3.78 47.44 -17.51
CA THR A 203 -5.08 46.98 -16.96
C THR A 203 -5.15 46.81 -15.43
N THR A 204 -6.32 47.07 -14.84
CA THR A 204 -6.58 46.93 -13.39
C THR A 204 -6.12 45.56 -12.87
N SER A 205 -5.38 45.56 -11.75
CA SER A 205 -4.82 44.34 -11.12
C SER A 205 -5.92 43.31 -10.80
N GLU A 206 -7.12 43.78 -10.46
CA GLU A 206 -8.30 42.97 -10.14
C GLU A 206 -8.85 42.19 -11.35
N ASP A 207 -8.98 42.82 -12.53
CA ASP A 207 -9.50 42.15 -13.73
C ASP A 207 -8.58 41.01 -14.20
N ARG A 208 -7.26 41.19 -14.04
CA ARG A 208 -6.28 40.15 -14.34
C ARG A 208 -6.32 39.03 -13.29
N ASP A 209 -6.40 39.36 -12.00
CA ASP A 209 -6.48 38.36 -10.92
C ASP A 209 -7.76 37.51 -11.04
N LEU A 210 -8.90 38.10 -11.44
CA LEU A 210 -10.14 37.38 -11.75
C LEU A 210 -10.02 36.48 -12.98
N TRP A 211 -9.37 36.97 -14.05
CA TRP A 211 -9.13 36.19 -15.26
C TRP A 211 -8.22 34.97 -14.99
N GLU A 212 -7.17 35.11 -14.18
CA GLU A 212 -6.34 33.97 -13.77
C GLU A 212 -7.12 32.96 -12.93
N THR A 213 -8.00 33.48 -12.08
CA THR A 213 -8.86 32.66 -11.23
C THR A 213 -9.78 31.79 -12.09
N ASP A 214 -10.43 32.37 -13.10
CA ASP A 214 -11.29 31.65 -14.05
C ASP A 214 -10.55 30.52 -14.78
N HIS A 215 -9.33 30.78 -15.26
CA HIS A 215 -8.52 29.72 -15.88
C HIS A 215 -8.14 28.61 -14.91
N LEU A 216 -7.82 28.93 -13.64
CA LEU A 216 -7.52 27.88 -12.67
C LEU A 216 -8.77 27.07 -12.29
N HIS A 217 -9.94 27.70 -12.18
CA HIS A 217 -11.20 27.00 -11.92
C HIS A 217 -11.51 26.00 -13.04
N LYS A 218 -11.30 26.37 -14.31
CA LYS A 218 -11.42 25.42 -15.44
C LYS A 218 -10.49 24.21 -15.32
N VAL A 219 -9.23 24.41 -14.89
CA VAL A 219 -8.31 23.29 -14.64
C VAL A 219 -8.82 22.43 -13.48
N GLN A 220 -9.29 23.06 -12.40
CA GLN A 220 -9.86 22.37 -11.25
C GLN A 220 -11.05 21.50 -11.68
N ASP A 221 -12.00 22.04 -12.43
CA ASP A 221 -13.20 21.31 -12.87
C ASP A 221 -12.87 20.16 -13.81
N ALA A 222 -11.98 20.40 -14.78
CA ALA A 222 -11.54 19.36 -15.70
C ALA A 222 -10.84 18.20 -14.98
N ALA A 223 -9.95 18.52 -14.02
CA ALA A 223 -9.20 17.52 -13.28
C ALA A 223 -10.06 16.77 -12.24
N ARG A 224 -11.15 17.35 -11.71
CA ARG A 224 -11.97 16.72 -10.66
C ARG A 224 -12.50 15.35 -11.08
N GLN A 225 -12.93 15.18 -12.34
CA GLN A 225 -13.49 13.93 -12.84
C GLN A 225 -12.46 12.79 -12.85
N ASP A 226 -11.18 13.11 -13.06
CA ASP A 226 -10.09 12.13 -13.05
C ASP A 226 -9.71 11.71 -11.61
N MET A 227 -10.11 12.46 -10.58
CA MET A 227 -9.71 12.25 -9.19
C MET A 227 -10.63 11.30 -8.40
N ASP A 228 -11.56 10.63 -9.08
CA ASP A 228 -12.42 9.62 -8.49
C ASP A 228 -11.85 8.21 -8.60
N CYS A 229 -11.90 7.49 -7.48
CA CYS A 229 -11.54 6.08 -7.44
C CYS A 229 -12.53 5.23 -8.22
N GLN A 230 -12.04 4.43 -9.17
CA GLN A 230 -12.87 3.56 -10.02
C GLN A 230 -13.56 2.39 -9.29
N ILE A 231 -13.34 2.25 -7.97
CA ILE A 231 -13.97 1.21 -7.13
C ILE A 231 -15.11 1.79 -6.30
N CYS A 232 -14.86 2.92 -5.61
CA CYS A 232 -15.86 3.56 -4.75
C CYS A 232 -16.56 4.76 -5.39
N TYR A 233 -16.13 5.15 -6.60
CA TYR A 233 -16.69 6.25 -7.40
C TYR A 233 -16.75 7.58 -6.65
N ALA A 234 -15.74 7.83 -5.82
CA ALA A 234 -15.62 9.03 -5.01
C ALA A 234 -14.17 9.48 -4.97
N LEU A 235 -13.95 10.73 -4.56
CA LEU A 235 -12.63 11.35 -4.47
C LEU A 235 -11.64 10.43 -3.76
N PHE A 236 -10.43 10.32 -4.33
CA PHE A 236 -9.39 9.47 -3.77
C PHE A 236 -9.08 9.85 -2.31
N CYS A 237 -9.06 8.83 -1.45
CA CYS A 237 -8.60 8.93 -0.07
C CYS A 237 -7.44 7.94 0.09
N ASP A 238 -6.24 8.45 0.42
CA ASP A 238 -4.99 7.67 0.43
C ASP A 238 -4.75 6.99 -0.95
N PRO A 239 -4.53 7.78 -2.01
CA PRO A 239 -4.37 7.27 -3.37
C PRO A 239 -3.12 6.40 -3.49
N LEU A 240 -3.28 5.17 -3.95
CA LEU A 240 -2.18 4.26 -4.24
C LEU A 240 -2.13 3.94 -5.73
N THR A 241 -1.03 4.32 -6.37
CA THR A 241 -0.76 4.03 -7.78
C THR A 241 -0.07 2.68 -7.90
N THR A 242 -0.65 1.81 -8.71
CA THR A 242 -0.16 0.44 -8.93
C THR A 242 0.94 0.42 -9.99
N GLU A 243 1.74 -0.66 -10.05
CA GLU A 243 2.79 -0.90 -11.07
C GLU A 243 2.28 -0.83 -12.53
N CYS A 244 0.96 -0.89 -12.74
CA CYS A 244 0.34 -0.75 -14.05
C CYS A 244 -0.08 0.68 -14.40
N GLY A 245 0.14 1.66 -13.51
CA GLY A 245 -0.17 3.08 -13.70
C GLY A 245 -1.56 3.53 -13.24
N HIS A 246 -2.41 2.61 -12.76
CA HIS A 246 -3.76 2.93 -12.28
C HIS A 246 -3.76 3.21 -10.77
N THR A 247 -4.57 4.18 -10.35
CA THR A 247 -4.66 4.66 -8.96
C THR A 247 -6.00 4.28 -8.33
N PHE A 248 -5.97 3.88 -7.06
CA PHE A 248 -7.16 3.52 -6.26
C PHE A 248 -7.03 4.07 -4.83
N CYS A 249 -8.13 4.22 -4.10
CA CYS A 249 -8.03 4.36 -2.64
C CYS A 249 -7.39 3.10 -2.05
N ARG A 250 -6.48 3.26 -1.08
CA ARG A 250 -5.83 2.12 -0.40
C ARG A 250 -6.84 1.08 0.10
N SER A 251 -7.84 1.50 0.87
CA SER A 251 -8.87 0.61 1.42
C SER A 251 -9.64 -0.16 0.33
N CYS A 252 -9.90 0.48 -0.81
CA CYS A 252 -10.57 -0.14 -1.95
C CYS A 252 -9.68 -1.20 -2.62
N LEU A 253 -8.40 -0.91 -2.83
CA LEU A 253 -7.46 -1.87 -3.42
C LEU A 253 -7.26 -3.08 -2.50
N HIS A 254 -7.11 -2.88 -1.19
CA HIS A 254 -6.99 -3.98 -0.21
C HIS A 254 -8.17 -4.95 -0.33
N ARG A 255 -9.41 -4.43 -0.41
CA ARG A 255 -10.62 -5.24 -0.53
C ARG A 255 -10.64 -6.09 -1.80
N ILE A 256 -10.12 -5.57 -2.91
CA ILE A 256 -9.97 -6.34 -4.16
C ILE A 256 -8.92 -7.44 -4.00
N LEU A 257 -7.77 -7.10 -3.40
CA LEU A 257 -6.66 -8.04 -3.23
C LEU A 257 -6.99 -9.23 -2.31
N ASP A 258 -8.00 -9.12 -1.44
CA ASP A 258 -8.52 -10.25 -0.64
C ASP A 258 -9.07 -11.41 -1.49
N HIS A 259 -9.40 -11.19 -2.76
CA HIS A 259 -10.00 -12.21 -3.63
C HIS A 259 -9.50 -12.22 -5.08
N SER A 260 -8.81 -11.17 -5.55
CA SER A 260 -8.27 -11.07 -6.91
C SER A 260 -6.91 -10.36 -6.91
N ARG A 261 -5.95 -10.89 -7.69
CA ARG A 261 -4.64 -10.25 -7.89
C ARG A 261 -4.54 -9.54 -9.25
N TYR A 262 -5.66 -9.06 -9.78
CA TYR A 262 -5.71 -8.36 -11.08
C TYR A 262 -6.22 -6.94 -10.92
N CYS A 263 -5.63 -6.00 -11.66
CA CYS A 263 -6.08 -4.62 -11.72
C CYS A 263 -7.54 -4.56 -12.21
N PRO A 264 -8.46 -3.88 -11.48
CA PRO A 264 -9.85 -3.72 -11.91
C PRO A 264 -10.02 -3.02 -13.25
N VAL A 265 -9.08 -2.17 -13.63
CA VAL A 265 -9.16 -1.36 -14.85
C VAL A 265 -8.54 -2.09 -16.05
N CYS A 266 -7.24 -2.38 -16.00
CA CYS A 266 -6.52 -2.96 -17.14
C CYS A 266 -6.35 -4.48 -17.11
N ARG A 267 -6.78 -5.16 -16.03
CA ARG A 267 -6.66 -6.62 -15.83
C ARG A 267 -5.23 -7.15 -15.85
N ARG A 268 -4.21 -6.30 -15.78
CA ARG A 268 -2.83 -6.72 -15.54
C ARG A 268 -2.74 -7.37 -14.16
N ARG A 269 -2.00 -8.48 -14.05
CA ARG A 269 -1.70 -9.09 -12.75
C ARG A 269 -0.89 -8.10 -11.93
N LEU A 270 -1.31 -7.87 -10.70
CA LEU A 270 -0.63 -7.02 -9.74
C LEU A 270 0.32 -7.88 -8.90
N SER A 271 1.58 -7.48 -8.85
CA SER A 271 2.62 -8.01 -7.95
C SER A 271 2.55 -7.32 -6.58
N ILE A 272 1.43 -6.66 -6.29
CA ILE A 272 1.20 -5.99 -5.02
C ILE A 272 0.77 -7.04 -4.00
N ASN A 273 1.42 -7.03 -2.85
CA ASN A 273 1.04 -7.91 -1.77
C ASN A 273 -0.40 -7.55 -1.32
N PRO A 274 -1.35 -8.50 -1.19
CA PRO A 274 -2.68 -8.27 -0.59
C PRO A 274 -2.67 -7.69 0.83
N MET A 275 -1.48 -7.54 1.39
CA MET A 275 -1.13 -7.15 2.74
C MET A 275 -0.35 -5.82 2.67
N LEU A 276 -0.98 -4.79 2.11
CA LEU A 276 -0.41 -3.47 1.79
C LEU A 276 -0.18 -2.61 3.06
N ASP A 277 1.03 -2.59 3.61
CA ASP A 277 1.44 -1.63 4.65
C ASP A 277 1.70 -0.22 4.06
N ARG A 278 1.49 0.83 4.86
CA ARG A 278 1.74 2.24 4.49
C ARG A 278 3.23 2.56 4.32
N ALA A 279 4.13 1.94 5.08
CA ALA A 279 5.56 2.20 4.94
C ALA A 279 6.13 1.51 3.68
N SER A 280 5.61 0.33 3.37
CA SER A 280 5.92 -0.50 2.22
C SER A 280 5.37 0.03 0.90
N TYR A 281 4.17 0.60 0.93
CA TYR A 281 3.47 1.13 -0.24
C TYR A 281 2.88 2.51 0.08
N PRO A 282 3.70 3.58 0.10
CA PRO A 282 3.26 4.92 0.42
C PRO A 282 2.19 5.45 -0.55
N SER A 283 1.43 6.44 -0.10
CA SER A 283 0.47 7.16 -0.96
C SER A 283 1.19 7.86 -2.10
N ASN A 284 0.52 8.05 -3.22
CA ASN A 284 0.97 8.95 -4.28
C ASN A 284 0.98 10.38 -3.74
N GLU A 285 2.18 10.89 -3.48
CA GLU A 285 2.39 12.18 -2.81
C GLU A 285 1.87 13.34 -3.68
N ARG A 286 2.05 13.25 -5.00
CA ARG A 286 1.60 14.30 -5.93
C ARG A 286 0.09 14.38 -6.00
N LEU A 287 -0.60 13.25 -6.21
CA LEU A 287 -2.06 13.23 -6.23
C LEU A 287 -2.64 13.65 -4.87
N THR A 288 -2.03 13.22 -3.77
CA THR A 288 -2.42 13.67 -2.41
C THR A 288 -2.35 15.19 -2.30
N ASN A 289 -1.23 15.80 -2.68
CA ASN A 289 -1.03 17.25 -2.60
C ASN A 289 -1.95 18.04 -3.56
N ILE A 290 -2.25 17.50 -4.74
CA ILE A 290 -3.23 18.10 -5.68
C ILE A 290 -4.62 18.08 -5.06
N ILE A 291 -5.03 16.94 -4.52
CA ILE A 291 -6.35 16.80 -3.89
C ILE A 291 -6.48 17.71 -2.67
N GLU A 292 -5.47 17.76 -1.80
CA GLU A 292 -5.44 18.66 -0.63
C GLU A 292 -5.40 20.14 -1.02
N THR A 293 -4.92 20.48 -2.22
CA THR A 293 -4.90 21.86 -2.71
C THR A 293 -6.26 22.29 -3.25
N PHE A 294 -6.97 21.43 -3.99
CA PHE A 294 -8.19 21.80 -4.69
C PHE A 294 -9.49 21.34 -4.00
N TRP A 295 -9.49 20.24 -3.25
CA TRP A 295 -10.70 19.62 -2.69
C TRP A 295 -10.51 19.17 -1.23
N LEU A 296 -9.89 20.03 -0.42
CA LEU A 296 -9.57 19.73 0.99
C LEU A 296 -10.81 19.35 1.82
N ASP A 297 -11.89 20.11 1.70
CA ASP A 297 -13.13 19.89 2.47
C ASP A 297 -13.78 18.55 2.10
N GLU A 298 -13.82 18.23 0.80
CA GLU A 298 -14.33 16.94 0.32
C GLU A 298 -13.44 15.79 0.81
N LEU A 299 -12.12 15.92 0.71
CA LEU A 299 -11.18 14.94 1.22
C LEU A 299 -11.35 14.71 2.72
N GLN A 300 -11.59 15.78 3.49
CA GLN A 300 -11.80 15.68 4.93
C GLN A 300 -13.09 14.91 5.25
N GLY A 301 -14.20 15.23 4.56
CA GLY A 301 -15.44 14.47 4.67
C GLY A 301 -15.26 12.99 4.26
N ARG A 302 -14.44 12.73 3.24
CA ARG A 302 -14.07 11.36 2.82
C ARG A 302 -13.26 10.64 3.88
N LYS A 303 -12.26 11.28 4.49
CA LYS A 303 -11.44 10.71 5.58
C LYS A 303 -12.33 10.35 6.77
N GLU A 304 -13.25 11.24 7.15
CA GLU A 304 -14.20 11.00 8.25
C GLU A 304 -15.15 9.84 7.94
N ALA A 305 -15.70 9.77 6.73
CA ALA A 305 -16.56 8.67 6.32
C ALA A 305 -15.83 7.32 6.35
N VAL A 306 -14.58 7.26 5.89
CA VAL A 306 -13.76 6.04 5.95
C VAL A 306 -13.47 5.63 7.39
N VAL A 307 -13.09 6.58 8.25
CA VAL A 307 -12.85 6.30 9.68
C VAL A 307 -14.12 5.85 10.38
N ALA A 308 -15.27 6.44 10.05
CA ALA A 308 -16.56 6.03 10.59
C ALA A 308 -16.94 4.61 10.13
N GLU A 309 -16.79 4.29 8.85
CA GLU A 309 -17.02 2.94 8.31
C GLU A 309 -16.08 1.90 8.98
N GLU A 310 -14.81 2.24 9.15
CA GLU A 310 -13.84 1.40 9.86
C GLU A 310 -14.19 1.26 11.34
N ALA A 311 -14.56 2.34 12.03
CA ALA A 311 -14.94 2.31 13.45
C ALA A 311 -16.23 1.51 13.70
N GLU A 312 -17.21 1.58 12.79
CA GLU A 312 -18.41 0.76 12.83
C GLU A 312 -18.11 -0.71 12.59
N ARG A 313 -17.20 -1.01 11.65
CA ARG A 313 -16.67 -2.36 11.43
C ARG A 313 -15.88 -2.86 12.64
N TYR A 314 -15.25 -1.94 13.39
CA TYR A 314 -14.37 -2.23 14.51
C TYR A 314 -14.85 -1.67 15.88
N ARG A 315 -16.08 -2.00 16.35
CA ARG A 315 -16.51 -1.85 17.77
C ARG A 315 -15.61 -2.58 18.80
N GLU A 316 -14.61 -1.93 19.40
CA GLU A 316 -13.66 -2.38 20.46
C GLU A 316 -13.12 -3.85 20.45
N PHE A 317 -13.96 -4.89 20.40
CA PHE A 317 -13.64 -6.32 20.24
C PHE A 317 -14.50 -6.96 19.13
N ASN A 318 -14.02 -7.00 17.89
CA ASN A 318 -14.86 -7.34 16.72
C ASN A 318 -14.55 -8.67 16.09
N LEU A 319 -13.37 -9.22 16.38
CA LEU A 319 -13.00 -10.49 15.80
C LEU A 319 -13.42 -11.60 16.76
N PRO A 320 -14.45 -12.40 16.46
CA PRO A 320 -14.69 -13.64 17.19
C PRO A 320 -13.47 -14.55 17.06
N LEU A 321 -12.97 -15.04 18.18
CA LEU A 321 -11.78 -15.88 18.27
C LEU A 321 -12.17 -17.31 18.63
N PHE A 322 -11.76 -18.23 17.75
CA PHE A 322 -11.85 -19.66 17.97
C PHE A 322 -10.47 -20.19 18.39
N VAL A 323 -10.35 -20.61 19.65
CA VAL A 323 -9.15 -21.27 20.17
C VAL A 323 -9.27 -22.77 19.92
N CYS A 324 -8.54 -23.30 18.94
CA CYS A 324 -8.67 -24.71 18.58
C CYS A 324 -7.38 -25.30 18.00
N THR A 325 -6.95 -24.82 16.84
CA THR A 325 -5.84 -25.41 16.09
C THR A 325 -5.05 -24.35 15.34
N LEU A 326 -3.84 -24.70 14.91
CA LEU A 326 -3.06 -23.85 14.03
C LEU A 326 -3.66 -23.86 12.63
N SER A 327 -3.74 -22.70 12.00
CA SER A 327 -4.20 -22.54 10.63
C SER A 327 -3.35 -21.50 9.92
N PHE A 328 -3.28 -21.59 8.60
CA PHE A 328 -2.39 -20.77 7.79
C PHE A 328 -3.12 -20.02 6.67
N PRO A 329 -2.58 -18.86 6.23
CA PRO A 329 -3.10 -18.16 5.07
C PRO A 329 -3.23 -19.06 3.85
N LEU A 330 -4.30 -18.86 3.09
CA LEU A 330 -4.67 -19.60 1.87
C LEU A 330 -4.96 -21.10 2.05
N MET A 331 -4.67 -21.67 3.22
CA MET A 331 -4.88 -23.09 3.49
C MET A 331 -6.31 -23.38 3.92
N PRO A 332 -6.90 -24.50 3.46
CA PRO A 332 -8.21 -24.92 3.93
C PRO A 332 -8.13 -25.43 5.37
N THR A 333 -9.20 -25.24 6.14
CA THR A 333 -9.34 -25.82 7.48
C THR A 333 -10.78 -26.31 7.66
N PHE A 334 -10.92 -27.58 8.02
CA PHE A 334 -12.21 -28.25 8.23
C PHE A 334 -12.48 -28.39 9.73
N LEU A 335 -13.64 -27.95 10.17
CA LEU A 335 -13.98 -27.89 11.60
C LEU A 335 -15.35 -28.48 11.85
N HIS A 336 -15.45 -29.27 12.92
CA HIS A 336 -16.74 -29.75 13.44
C HIS A 336 -17.16 -28.87 14.62
N ILE A 337 -18.22 -28.09 14.43
CA ILE A 337 -18.74 -27.14 15.39
C ILE A 337 -19.87 -27.80 16.16
N PHE A 338 -19.61 -28.18 17.40
CA PHE A 338 -20.61 -28.81 18.27
C PHE A 338 -20.89 -28.05 19.56
N GLU A 339 -19.93 -27.29 20.09
CA GLU A 339 -20.13 -26.51 21.32
C GLU A 339 -21.14 -25.37 21.12
N PRO A 340 -22.13 -25.18 22.02
CA PRO A 340 -23.16 -24.15 21.90
C PRO A 340 -22.64 -22.72 21.67
N ARG A 341 -21.56 -22.33 22.37
CA ARG A 341 -20.93 -21.00 22.21
C ARG A 341 -20.37 -20.77 20.81
N TYR A 342 -19.74 -21.79 20.21
CA TYR A 342 -19.17 -21.68 18.87
C TYR A 342 -20.24 -21.81 17.79
N ARG A 343 -21.33 -22.55 18.04
CA ARG A 343 -22.51 -22.55 17.17
C ARG A 343 -23.10 -21.14 17.03
N LEU A 344 -23.22 -20.41 18.14
CA LEU A 344 -23.65 -19.01 18.12
C LEU A 344 -22.64 -18.11 17.39
N MET A 345 -21.34 -18.27 17.69
CA MET A 345 -20.27 -17.52 17.05
C MET A 345 -20.29 -17.67 15.52
N ILE A 346 -20.38 -18.90 15.01
CA ILE A 346 -20.40 -19.18 13.57
C ILE A 346 -21.66 -18.63 12.91
N ARG A 347 -22.83 -18.73 13.56
CA ARG A 347 -24.06 -18.09 13.06
C ARG A 347 -23.88 -16.58 12.91
N ARG A 348 -23.31 -15.90 13.92
CA ARG A 348 -23.04 -14.46 13.87
C ARG A 348 -22.00 -14.09 12.80
N ALA A 349 -20.98 -14.93 12.60
CA ALA A 349 -20.00 -14.73 11.53
C ALA A 349 -20.68 -14.80 10.16
N LEU A 350 -21.57 -15.78 9.94
CA LEU A 350 -22.34 -15.93 8.70
C LEU A 350 -23.34 -14.79 8.47
N ASP A 351 -23.94 -14.26 9.53
CA ASP A 351 -24.81 -13.06 9.45
C ASP A 351 -23.99 -11.79 9.13
N GLY A 352 -22.67 -11.83 9.31
CA GLY A 352 -21.71 -10.77 9.00
C GLY A 352 -20.93 -11.01 7.70
N ASP A 353 -19.61 -10.84 7.74
CA ASP A 353 -18.72 -10.99 6.56
C ASP A 353 -18.19 -12.43 6.36
N GLY A 354 -18.72 -13.38 7.13
CA GLY A 354 -18.34 -14.80 7.07
C GLY A 354 -16.96 -15.10 7.65
N THR A 355 -16.39 -14.22 8.48
CA THR A 355 -15.03 -14.40 9.01
C THR A 355 -14.95 -14.56 10.54
N PHE A 356 -13.90 -15.25 10.99
CA PHE A 356 -13.52 -15.36 12.40
C PHE A 356 -12.02 -15.62 12.54
N GLY A 357 -11.43 -15.30 13.68
CA GLY A 357 -10.02 -15.56 13.96
C GLY A 357 -9.80 -16.94 14.54
N MET A 358 -8.81 -17.68 14.06
CA MET A 358 -8.36 -18.95 14.62
C MET A 358 -7.03 -18.75 15.35
N VAL A 359 -6.94 -19.24 16.59
CA VAL A 359 -5.71 -19.19 17.40
C VAL A 359 -5.37 -20.53 18.03
N LEU A 360 -4.06 -20.77 18.16
CA LEU A 360 -3.53 -21.99 18.74
C LEU A 360 -3.71 -21.96 20.29
N PRO A 361 -4.25 -23.01 20.92
CA PRO A 361 -4.28 -23.12 22.38
C PRO A 361 -2.88 -23.26 22.97
N ARG A 362 -2.69 -22.76 24.19
CA ARG A 362 -1.46 -22.95 24.98
C ARG A 362 -1.79 -23.79 26.21
N SER A 363 -1.01 -24.83 26.47
CA SER A 363 -1.15 -25.64 27.69
C SER A 363 -0.75 -24.81 28.90
N SER A 364 -1.72 -24.36 29.69
CA SER A 364 -1.49 -23.55 30.90
C SER A 364 -1.12 -24.41 32.11
N TYR A 365 0.07 -24.21 32.67
CA TYR A 365 0.46 -24.74 34.00
C TYR A 365 0.57 -23.64 35.08
N GLY A 366 0.04 -22.43 34.85
CA GLY A 366 0.13 -21.31 35.79
C GLY A 366 -1.12 -20.44 35.84
N HIS A 367 -1.48 -19.98 37.04
CA HIS A 367 -2.55 -19.01 37.27
C HIS A 367 -2.13 -17.62 36.73
N GLY A 368 -2.71 -17.19 35.60
CA GLY A 368 -2.60 -15.81 35.11
C GLY A 368 -2.10 -15.60 33.68
N GLU A 369 -1.66 -16.64 32.96
CA GLU A 369 -1.26 -16.52 31.55
C GLU A 369 -2.43 -16.78 30.57
N ASN A 370 -2.40 -16.13 29.40
CA ASN A 370 -3.36 -16.39 28.32
C ASN A 370 -3.31 -17.88 27.92
N HIS A 371 -4.47 -18.54 27.83
CA HIS A 371 -4.58 -19.96 27.46
C HIS A 371 -4.42 -20.21 25.95
N PHE A 372 -3.92 -19.23 25.21
CA PHE A 372 -3.76 -19.24 23.76
C PHE A 372 -2.57 -18.39 23.34
N TYR A 373 -2.09 -18.63 22.13
CA TYR A 373 -1.06 -17.83 21.48
C TYR A 373 -1.65 -16.58 20.81
N GLU A 374 -0.94 -15.46 20.85
CA GLU A 374 -1.45 -14.16 20.41
C GLU A 374 -1.49 -13.99 18.89
N LEU A 375 -0.73 -14.79 18.14
CA LEU A 375 -0.79 -14.80 16.67
C LEU A 375 -1.87 -15.78 16.21
N GLY A 376 -2.63 -15.36 15.21
CA GLY A 376 -3.68 -16.16 14.62
C GLY A 376 -3.83 -15.93 13.12
N THR A 377 -4.75 -16.68 12.54
CA THR A 377 -5.12 -16.57 11.12
C THR A 377 -6.60 -16.26 11.04
N LEU A 378 -6.95 -15.20 10.31
CA LEU A 378 -8.31 -14.87 9.95
C LEU A 378 -8.81 -15.92 8.95
N LEU A 379 -9.88 -16.60 9.27
CA LEU A 379 -10.50 -17.62 8.44
C LEU A 379 -11.79 -17.08 7.84
N ARG A 380 -12.04 -17.38 6.57
CA ARG A 380 -13.32 -17.16 5.89
C ARG A 380 -14.06 -18.49 5.74
N ILE A 381 -15.32 -18.52 6.11
CA ILE A 381 -16.19 -19.68 5.91
C ILE A 381 -16.50 -19.79 4.42
N VAL A 382 -16.15 -20.93 3.83
CA VAL A 382 -16.38 -21.25 2.41
C VAL A 382 -17.63 -22.11 2.24
N ASN A 383 -17.83 -23.07 3.16
CA ASN A 383 -18.97 -23.97 3.11
C ASN A 383 -19.43 -24.35 4.53
N VAL A 384 -20.73 -24.60 4.67
CA VAL A 384 -21.36 -25.00 5.93
C VAL A 384 -22.35 -26.14 5.67
N GLN A 385 -22.17 -27.25 6.37
CA GLN A 385 -23.08 -28.38 6.37
C GLN A 385 -23.71 -28.51 7.76
N PRO A 386 -24.95 -28.02 7.96
CA PRO A 386 -25.64 -28.12 9.24
C PRO A 386 -26.22 -29.53 9.46
N PHE A 387 -26.26 -29.97 10.72
CA PHE A 387 -26.96 -31.17 11.18
C PHE A 387 -28.28 -30.81 11.88
N SER A 388 -29.19 -31.78 12.01
CA SER A 388 -30.52 -31.59 12.61
C SER A 388 -30.50 -31.22 14.11
N ASP A 389 -29.40 -31.52 14.81
CA ASP A 389 -29.18 -31.14 16.22
C ASP A 389 -28.50 -29.76 16.37
N GLY A 390 -28.27 -29.08 15.24
CA GLY A 390 -27.66 -27.78 15.11
C GLY A 390 -26.13 -27.76 15.27
N ARG A 391 -25.46 -28.91 15.23
CA ARG A 391 -24.03 -28.99 14.93
C ARG A 391 -23.79 -28.62 13.47
N SER A 392 -22.55 -28.31 13.09
CA SER A 392 -22.19 -28.13 11.69
C SER A 392 -20.78 -28.61 11.39
N LEU A 393 -20.56 -29.12 10.18
CA LEU A 393 -19.24 -29.17 9.57
C LEU A 393 -19.03 -27.89 8.78
N ILE A 394 -17.92 -27.20 8.99
CA ILE A 394 -17.56 -26.02 8.23
C ILE A 394 -16.24 -26.23 7.52
N GLU A 395 -16.18 -25.78 6.28
CA GLU A 395 -14.96 -25.61 5.52
C GLU A 395 -14.61 -24.13 5.52
N THR A 396 -13.36 -23.84 5.83
CA THR A 396 -12.84 -22.48 5.88
C THR A 396 -11.56 -22.37 5.08
N LYS A 397 -11.20 -21.15 4.68
CA LYS A 397 -9.91 -20.84 4.04
C LYS A 397 -9.23 -19.70 4.79
N GLY A 398 -7.94 -19.85 5.07
CA GLY A 398 -7.14 -18.78 5.67
C GLY A 398 -7.04 -17.57 4.75
N VAL A 399 -7.17 -16.38 5.33
CA VAL A 399 -7.15 -15.09 4.62
C VAL A 399 -5.89 -14.31 4.94
N SER A 400 -5.71 -13.94 6.21
CA SER A 400 -4.63 -13.06 6.67
C SER A 400 -4.17 -13.41 8.08
N ARG A 401 -2.96 -13.00 8.44
CA ARG A 401 -2.42 -13.16 9.80
C ARG A 401 -2.81 -11.97 10.66
N PHE A 402 -2.92 -12.19 11.97
CA PHE A 402 -3.15 -11.11 12.92
C PHE A 402 -2.46 -11.38 14.26
N ARG A 403 -2.26 -10.32 15.03
CA ARG A 403 -1.88 -10.33 16.45
C ARG A 403 -3.04 -9.83 17.30
N ILE A 404 -3.33 -10.52 18.38
CA ILE A 404 -4.28 -10.06 19.39
C ILE A 404 -3.61 -8.97 20.23
N LEU A 405 -4.19 -7.77 20.25
CA LEU A 405 -3.74 -6.65 21.09
C LEU A 405 -4.44 -6.67 22.45
N ARG A 406 -5.75 -6.94 22.45
CA ARG A 406 -6.59 -7.07 23.64
C ARG A 406 -7.68 -8.09 23.37
N HIS A 407 -8.16 -8.76 24.40
CA HIS A 407 -9.26 -9.72 24.28
C HIS A 407 -10.27 -9.56 25.42
N SER A 408 -11.48 -10.04 25.18
CA SER A 408 -12.57 -10.14 26.14
C SER A 408 -13.38 -11.39 25.84
N THR A 409 -14.40 -11.66 26.67
CA THR A 409 -15.36 -12.74 26.44
C THR A 409 -16.72 -12.16 26.11
N LEU A 410 -17.35 -12.67 25.04
CA LEU A 410 -18.70 -12.34 24.63
C LEU A 410 -19.50 -13.63 24.50
N ASP A 411 -20.59 -13.77 25.26
CA ASP A 411 -21.48 -14.93 25.19
C ASP A 411 -20.76 -16.30 25.26
N GLY A 412 -19.68 -16.36 26.05
CA GLY A 412 -18.91 -17.57 26.32
C GLY A 412 -17.79 -17.90 25.31
N TYR A 413 -17.64 -17.14 24.23
CA TYR A 413 -16.49 -17.24 23.31
C TYR A 413 -15.61 -15.97 23.38
N LEU A 414 -14.36 -16.09 22.94
CA LEU A 414 -13.41 -14.97 22.96
C LEU A 414 -13.67 -14.00 21.82
N VAL A 415 -13.48 -12.71 22.10
CA VAL A 415 -13.46 -11.64 21.09
C VAL A 415 -12.20 -10.82 21.25
N GLY A 416 -11.58 -10.45 20.13
CA GLY A 416 -10.30 -9.77 20.10
C GLY A 416 -10.35 -8.40 19.45
N LYS A 417 -9.60 -7.45 20.01
CA LYS A 417 -9.02 -6.35 19.25
C LYS A 417 -7.72 -6.86 18.64
N THR A 418 -7.61 -6.79 17.32
CA THR A 418 -6.49 -7.38 16.59
C THR A 418 -5.80 -6.38 15.69
N GLU A 419 -4.51 -6.58 15.49
CA GLU A 419 -3.70 -5.92 14.48
C GLU A 419 -3.40 -6.92 13.37
N ARG A 420 -3.62 -6.54 12.11
CA ARG A 420 -3.26 -7.38 10.97
C ARG A 420 -1.73 -7.44 10.86
N ILE A 421 -1.19 -8.62 10.56
CA ILE A 421 0.24 -8.77 10.26
C ILE A 421 0.38 -9.05 8.78
N ASP A 422 1.08 -8.14 8.12
CA ASP A 422 1.33 -8.15 6.69
C ASP A 422 2.76 -8.64 6.39
N ASP A 423 3.02 -9.02 5.13
CA ASP A 423 4.36 -9.31 4.63
C ASP A 423 5.07 -8.00 4.25
N VAL A 424 6.40 -8.01 4.21
CA VAL A 424 7.17 -6.85 3.72
C VAL A 424 6.89 -6.59 2.23
N SER A 425 7.16 -5.37 1.76
CA SER A 425 7.07 -5.03 0.33
C SER A 425 7.94 -5.95 -0.52
N LEU A 426 7.60 -6.11 -1.80
CA LEU A 426 8.49 -6.80 -2.74
C LEU A 426 9.86 -6.12 -2.84
N GLU A 427 9.90 -4.80 -2.83
CA GLU A 427 11.17 -4.04 -2.84
C GLU A 427 12.04 -4.38 -1.63
N GLU A 428 11.44 -4.45 -0.44
CA GLU A 428 12.15 -4.82 0.79
C GLU A 428 12.57 -6.29 0.76
N GLU A 429 11.74 -7.21 0.27
CA GLU A 429 12.10 -8.62 0.07
C GLU A 429 13.30 -8.77 -0.87
N GLU A 430 13.30 -8.03 -1.98
CA GLU A 430 14.40 -7.98 -2.96
C GLU A 430 15.68 -7.41 -2.33
N ALA A 431 15.57 -6.34 -1.54
CA ALA A 431 16.71 -5.74 -0.84
C ALA A 431 17.29 -6.68 0.24
N LEU A 432 16.43 -7.40 0.97
CA LEU A 432 16.85 -8.43 1.91
C LEU A 432 17.57 -9.58 1.21
N GLU A 433 17.07 -10.05 0.06
CA GLU A 433 17.76 -11.07 -0.74
C GLU A 433 19.12 -10.56 -1.25
N ALA A 434 19.15 -9.37 -1.86
CA ALA A 434 20.35 -8.80 -2.44
C ALA A 434 21.48 -8.56 -1.41
N SER A 435 21.12 -8.19 -0.18
CA SER A 435 22.07 -7.91 0.90
C SER A 435 22.60 -9.17 1.60
N GLU A 436 21.84 -10.26 1.62
CA GLU A 436 22.21 -11.49 2.33
C GLU A 436 22.79 -12.58 1.42
N VAL A 437 22.48 -12.57 0.11
CA VAL A 437 22.96 -13.59 -0.84
C VAL A 437 24.38 -13.27 -1.31
N ILE A 438 25.27 -14.26 -1.17
CA ILE A 438 26.63 -14.19 -1.72
C ILE A 438 26.56 -14.49 -3.23
N PRO A 439 27.14 -13.65 -4.12
CA PRO A 439 27.16 -13.90 -5.55
C PRO A 439 27.78 -15.26 -5.90
N GLU A 440 27.18 -16.00 -6.85
CA GLU A 440 27.65 -17.32 -7.31
C GLU A 440 29.13 -17.36 -7.76
N GLN A 441 29.76 -16.21 -7.99
CA GLN A 441 31.17 -16.11 -8.41
C GLN A 441 32.18 -16.59 -7.34
N ASP A 442 31.82 -16.61 -6.06
CA ASP A 442 32.71 -17.11 -4.98
C ASP A 442 32.71 -18.65 -4.81
N ILE A 443 31.87 -19.38 -5.55
CA ILE A 443 31.85 -20.87 -5.54
C ILE A 443 32.98 -21.46 -6.42
N SER A 444 33.72 -20.62 -7.16
CA SER A 444 34.71 -21.04 -8.15
C SER A 444 36.09 -21.49 -7.60
N GLN A 445 36.23 -21.75 -6.28
CA GLN A 445 37.43 -22.37 -5.71
C GLN A 445 37.33 -23.87 -5.39
N VAL A 446 36.28 -24.56 -5.85
CA VAL A 446 36.23 -26.03 -5.83
C VAL A 446 35.95 -26.55 -7.25
N GLY A 447 36.99 -26.75 -8.06
CA GLY A 447 36.86 -27.39 -9.38
C GLY A 447 36.80 -28.92 -9.33
N PRO A 448 36.72 -29.65 -10.47
CA PRO A 448 36.38 -29.20 -11.83
C PRO A 448 35.38 -30.11 -12.60
N SER A 449 35.02 -29.64 -13.82
CA SER A 449 34.64 -30.39 -15.04
C SER A 449 33.30 -31.13 -15.11
N HIS A 450 32.27 -30.49 -15.67
CA HIS A 450 31.43 -31.02 -16.77
C HIS A 450 30.51 -29.89 -17.33
N PRO A 451 30.47 -29.59 -18.65
CA PRO A 451 29.79 -28.39 -19.17
C PRO A 451 28.27 -28.47 -19.38
N GLU A 452 27.56 -29.49 -18.87
CA GLU A 452 26.12 -29.67 -19.19
C GLU A 452 25.24 -30.14 -18.00
N ALA A 453 25.74 -30.09 -16.77
CA ALA A 453 24.89 -30.38 -15.60
C ALA A 453 24.22 -29.09 -15.11
N VAL A 454 22.88 -29.07 -15.08
CA VAL A 454 22.11 -28.11 -14.27
C VAL A 454 22.67 -28.16 -12.85
N PRO A 455 23.05 -27.03 -12.21
CA PRO A 455 23.57 -27.07 -10.85
C PRO A 455 22.53 -27.75 -9.95
N VAL A 456 22.87 -28.93 -9.46
CA VAL A 456 22.04 -29.64 -8.48
C VAL A 456 22.11 -28.81 -7.22
N VAL A 457 21.02 -28.11 -6.88
CA VAL A 457 20.96 -27.34 -5.64
C VAL A 457 20.95 -28.33 -4.47
N THR A 458 22.08 -28.45 -3.78
CA THR A 458 22.22 -29.32 -2.62
C THR A 458 21.90 -28.56 -1.33
N LEU A 459 21.24 -29.25 -0.40
CA LEU A 459 21.03 -28.77 0.96
C LEU A 459 22.39 -28.46 1.63
N PRO A 460 22.58 -27.30 2.28
CA PRO A 460 23.84 -26.99 2.95
C PRO A 460 24.05 -27.88 4.19
N GLU A 461 25.29 -28.02 4.62
CA GLU A 461 25.64 -28.81 5.81
C GLU A 461 25.20 -28.14 7.13
N THR A 462 25.05 -26.81 7.13
CA THR A 462 24.71 -26.03 8.33
C THR A 462 23.52 -25.08 8.10
N VAL A 463 22.83 -24.73 9.18
CA VAL A 463 21.68 -23.80 9.14
C VAL A 463 22.15 -22.39 8.75
N GLU A 464 23.37 -22.01 9.14
CA GLU A 464 24.01 -20.76 8.71
C GLU A 464 24.16 -20.70 7.19
N GLY A 465 24.40 -21.84 6.54
CA GLY A 465 24.44 -21.93 5.08
C GLY A 465 23.14 -21.51 4.41
N LEU A 466 21.97 -21.78 5.02
CA LEU A 466 20.67 -21.36 4.50
C LEU A 466 20.51 -19.83 4.46
N GLN A 467 21.19 -19.11 5.36
CA GLN A 467 21.04 -17.66 5.49
C GLN A 467 21.56 -16.91 4.26
N VAL A 468 22.53 -17.48 3.54
CA VAL A 468 23.16 -16.87 2.37
C VAL A 468 22.63 -17.43 1.04
N MET A 469 21.63 -18.33 1.07
CA MET A 469 21.04 -18.89 -0.14
C MET A 469 19.97 -17.97 -0.72
N SER A 470 19.89 -17.94 -2.05
CA SER A 470 18.83 -17.25 -2.79
C SER A 470 17.47 -17.89 -2.54
N THR A 471 16.40 -17.11 -2.67
CA THR A 471 15.02 -17.57 -2.52
C THR A 471 14.72 -18.72 -3.49
N LYS A 472 15.22 -18.64 -4.73
CA LYS A 472 15.13 -19.70 -5.74
C LYS A 472 15.83 -20.97 -5.30
N ASN A 473 17.02 -20.90 -4.71
CA ASN A 473 17.74 -22.09 -4.26
C ASN A 473 17.04 -22.73 -3.04
N LEU A 474 16.54 -21.92 -2.10
CA LEU A 474 15.73 -22.41 -0.97
C LEU A 474 14.47 -23.11 -1.46
N MET A 475 13.75 -22.51 -2.42
CA MET A 475 12.57 -23.12 -3.05
C MET A 475 12.94 -24.41 -3.81
N GLY A 476 14.08 -24.44 -4.49
CA GLY A 476 14.62 -25.60 -5.18
C GLY A 476 14.91 -26.77 -4.24
N ILE A 477 15.50 -26.50 -3.07
CA ILE A 477 15.69 -27.50 -2.00
C ILE A 477 14.35 -28.04 -1.55
N ALA A 478 13.40 -27.15 -1.23
CA ALA A 478 12.13 -27.54 -0.64
C ALA A 478 11.28 -28.39 -1.60
N THR A 479 11.23 -28.00 -2.88
CA THR A 479 10.53 -28.76 -3.94
C THR A 479 11.21 -30.09 -4.22
N SER A 480 12.54 -30.15 -4.26
CA SER A 480 13.30 -31.40 -4.43
C SER A 480 13.05 -32.38 -3.27
N PHE A 481 12.95 -31.87 -2.04
CA PHE A 481 12.60 -32.68 -0.88
C PHE A 481 11.19 -33.28 -0.99
N VAL A 482 10.19 -32.49 -1.41
CA VAL A 482 8.83 -32.99 -1.63
C VAL A 482 8.80 -34.10 -2.66
N GLU A 483 9.51 -33.94 -3.79
CA GLU A 483 9.58 -34.97 -4.83
C GLU A 483 10.31 -36.23 -4.34
N LYS A 484 11.38 -36.08 -3.54
CA LYS A 484 12.04 -37.22 -2.88
C LYS A 484 11.08 -37.98 -1.96
N MET A 485 10.31 -37.28 -1.13
CA MET A 485 9.35 -37.90 -0.21
C MET A 485 8.18 -38.56 -0.95
N ARG A 486 7.79 -38.02 -2.10
CA ARG A 486 6.83 -38.64 -3.03
C ARG A 486 7.34 -39.96 -3.56
N VAL A 487 8.56 -39.99 -4.12
CA VAL A 487 9.18 -41.22 -4.64
C VAL A 487 9.31 -42.28 -3.54
N GLN A 488 9.56 -41.85 -2.30
CA GLN A 488 9.64 -42.73 -1.13
C GLN A 488 8.27 -43.14 -0.55
N SER A 489 7.15 -42.68 -1.12
CA SER A 489 5.79 -42.96 -0.66
C SER A 489 5.58 -42.61 0.82
N ALA A 490 6.01 -41.40 1.21
CA ALA A 490 5.85 -40.91 2.57
C ALA A 490 4.37 -40.92 3.02
N PRO A 491 4.00 -41.54 4.16
CA PRO A 491 2.60 -41.74 4.54
C PRO A 491 1.78 -40.46 4.72
N TRP A 492 2.44 -39.35 5.06
CA TRP A 492 1.82 -38.04 5.24
C TRP A 492 1.58 -37.29 3.92
N LEU A 493 2.15 -37.77 2.81
CA LEU A 493 2.09 -37.12 1.50
C LEU A 493 1.16 -37.92 0.56
N THR A 494 -0.13 -37.59 0.59
CA THR A 494 -1.12 -38.23 -0.29
C THR A 494 -1.06 -37.68 -1.72
N GLU A 495 -1.47 -38.48 -2.70
CA GLU A 495 -1.45 -38.10 -4.13
C GLU A 495 -2.29 -36.84 -4.41
N ARG A 496 -3.45 -36.69 -3.75
CA ARG A 496 -4.32 -35.51 -3.86
C ARG A 496 -3.68 -34.22 -3.33
N VAL A 497 -2.78 -34.35 -2.35
CA VAL A 497 -2.02 -33.21 -1.78
C VAL A 497 -0.90 -32.77 -2.73
N LEU A 498 -0.30 -33.72 -3.45
CA LEU A 498 0.81 -33.49 -4.38
C LEU A 498 0.41 -32.74 -5.64
N GLU A 499 -0.77 -33.02 -6.20
CA GLU A 499 -1.30 -32.30 -7.36
C GLU A 499 -1.49 -30.78 -7.11
N MET A 500 -1.44 -30.36 -5.85
CA MET A 500 -1.66 -28.99 -5.40
C MET A 500 -0.40 -28.32 -4.85
N CYS A 501 0.80 -28.90 -5.02
CA CYS A 501 2.06 -28.31 -4.55
C CYS A 501 2.27 -26.90 -5.16
N PRO A 502 2.31 -25.83 -4.35
CA PRO A 502 2.44 -24.47 -4.89
C PRO A 502 3.85 -24.21 -5.41
N GLU A 503 3.95 -23.63 -6.61
CA GLU A 503 5.23 -23.14 -7.16
C GLU A 503 5.62 -21.75 -6.64
N ASP A 504 4.67 -21.02 -6.05
CA ASP A 504 4.88 -19.67 -5.51
C ASP A 504 5.56 -19.74 -4.12
N PRO A 505 6.79 -19.19 -3.96
CA PRO A 505 7.49 -19.09 -2.68
C PRO A 505 6.69 -18.45 -1.55
N ALA A 506 5.75 -17.54 -1.82
CA ALA A 506 4.92 -16.93 -0.79
C ALA A 506 3.83 -17.88 -0.26
N VAL A 507 3.43 -18.89 -1.04
CA VAL A 507 2.36 -19.83 -0.71
C VAL A 507 2.93 -21.16 -0.20
N PHE A 508 4.04 -21.62 -0.78
CA PHE A 508 4.63 -22.92 -0.48
C PHE A 508 4.86 -23.17 1.02
N PRO A 509 5.45 -22.26 1.82
CA PRO A 509 5.69 -22.51 3.25
C PRO A 509 4.43 -22.84 4.05
N TRP A 510 3.31 -22.20 3.74
CA TRP A 510 2.02 -22.43 4.40
C TRP A 510 1.47 -23.82 4.07
N TRP A 511 1.56 -24.21 2.80
CA TRP A 511 1.18 -25.54 2.34
C TRP A 511 2.09 -26.61 2.96
N PHE A 512 3.40 -26.38 2.93
CA PHE A 512 4.39 -27.31 3.45
C PHE A 512 4.22 -27.54 4.97
N ALA A 513 3.99 -26.48 5.75
CA ALA A 513 3.70 -26.59 7.18
C ALA A 513 2.38 -27.31 7.48
N SER A 514 1.40 -27.22 6.59
CA SER A 514 0.13 -27.94 6.74
C SER A 514 0.31 -29.45 6.57
N MET A 515 1.28 -29.87 5.77
CA MET A 515 1.51 -31.28 5.41
C MET A 515 2.61 -31.97 6.25
N LEU A 516 3.70 -31.26 6.54
CA LEU A 516 4.84 -31.86 7.23
C LEU A 516 4.50 -32.10 8.72
N PRO A 517 4.80 -33.29 9.29
CA PRO A 517 4.48 -33.61 10.68
C PRO A 517 5.50 -32.99 11.65
N VAL A 518 5.50 -31.67 11.71
CA VAL A 518 6.28 -30.84 12.64
C VAL A 518 5.42 -30.48 13.85
N LYS A 519 6.02 -30.31 15.02
CA LYS A 519 5.32 -29.79 16.21
C LYS A 519 4.70 -28.41 15.92
N ASP A 520 3.47 -28.20 16.38
CA ASP A 520 2.74 -26.94 16.18
C ASP A 520 3.50 -25.71 16.68
N GLN A 521 4.35 -25.87 17.71
CA GLN A 521 5.18 -24.79 18.23
C GLN A 521 6.20 -24.26 17.21
N GLU A 522 6.79 -25.14 16.40
CA GLU A 522 7.72 -24.72 15.34
C GLU A 522 6.95 -24.13 14.17
N LYS A 523 5.83 -24.77 13.80
CA LYS A 523 4.93 -24.28 12.76
C LYS A 523 4.39 -22.88 13.06
N TYR A 524 4.09 -22.59 14.32
CA TYR A 524 3.60 -21.30 14.80
C TYR A 524 4.57 -20.15 14.49
N ARG A 525 5.88 -20.42 14.44
CA ARG A 525 6.90 -19.41 14.11
C ARG A 525 6.69 -18.79 12.73
N LEU A 526 6.13 -19.55 11.78
CA LEU A 526 5.81 -19.01 10.46
C LEU A 526 4.83 -17.83 10.53
N LEU A 527 3.85 -17.86 11.44
CA LEU A 527 2.88 -16.77 11.57
C LEU A 527 3.53 -15.43 11.97
N ALA A 528 4.71 -15.47 12.59
CA ALA A 528 5.45 -14.28 13.02
C ALA A 528 6.32 -13.65 11.93
N THR A 529 6.61 -14.37 10.85
CA THR A 529 7.51 -13.90 9.78
C THR A 529 6.83 -12.89 8.86
N SER A 530 7.55 -11.88 8.39
CA SER A 530 7.05 -10.95 7.36
C SER A 530 7.71 -11.13 6.00
N SER A 531 8.85 -11.84 5.93
CA SER A 531 9.55 -12.15 4.67
C SER A 531 9.18 -13.54 4.13
N VAL A 532 9.02 -13.61 2.81
CA VAL A 532 8.82 -14.85 2.05
C VAL A 532 10.04 -15.76 2.20
N ARG A 533 11.24 -15.19 2.02
CA ARG A 533 12.50 -15.91 2.10
C ARG A 533 12.76 -16.44 3.49
N GLU A 534 12.46 -15.67 4.55
CA GLU A 534 12.59 -16.15 5.93
C GLU A 534 11.69 -17.36 6.21
N ARG A 535 10.45 -17.37 5.68
CA ARG A 535 9.60 -18.57 5.75
C ARG A 535 10.22 -19.78 5.08
N LEU A 536 10.82 -19.60 3.90
CA LEU A 536 11.49 -20.68 3.20
C LEU A 536 12.73 -21.19 3.96
N LYS A 537 13.51 -20.31 4.60
CA LYS A 537 14.63 -20.72 5.46
C LYS A 537 14.15 -21.59 6.63
N ILE A 538 13.03 -21.25 7.26
CA ILE A 538 12.40 -22.07 8.30
C ILE A 538 12.02 -23.46 7.74
N CYS A 539 11.37 -23.51 6.58
CA CYS A 539 11.02 -24.78 5.93
C CYS A 539 12.26 -25.62 5.57
N CYS A 540 13.33 -25.00 5.07
CA CYS A 540 14.58 -25.71 4.78
C CYS A 540 15.27 -26.21 6.04
N THR A 541 15.18 -25.48 7.16
CA THR A 541 15.68 -25.95 8.46
C THR A 541 14.97 -27.22 8.90
N TRP A 542 13.64 -27.29 8.73
CA TRP A 542 12.86 -28.52 8.97
C TRP A 542 13.32 -29.69 8.10
N ILE A 543 13.63 -29.42 6.83
CA ILE A 543 14.16 -30.43 5.91
C ILE A 543 15.53 -30.95 6.38
N MET A 544 16.43 -30.07 6.81
CA MET A 544 17.73 -30.46 7.39
C MET A 544 17.56 -31.36 8.62
N GLU A 545 16.64 -31.00 9.52
CA GLU A 545 16.35 -31.80 10.72
C GLU A 545 15.74 -33.17 10.39
N TRP A 546 14.89 -33.22 9.37
CA TRP A 546 14.32 -34.47 8.85
C TRP A 546 15.41 -35.40 8.31
N GLU A 547 16.28 -34.88 7.42
CA GLU A 547 17.33 -35.69 6.78
C GLU A 547 18.43 -36.14 7.75
N THR A 548 18.67 -35.37 8.81
CA THR A 548 19.64 -35.70 9.87
C THR A 548 19.08 -36.62 10.95
N ASN A 549 17.90 -37.23 10.74
CA ASN A 549 17.26 -38.21 11.62
C ASN A 549 16.88 -37.68 13.03
N ARG A 550 16.70 -36.37 13.19
CA ARG A 550 16.31 -35.77 14.49
C ARG A 550 14.81 -35.81 14.77
N TRP A 551 13.97 -36.10 13.77
CA TRP A 551 12.54 -36.37 13.96
C TRP A 551 12.27 -37.86 13.78
N SER A 552 12.30 -38.60 14.89
CA SER A 552 11.81 -39.98 14.90
C SER A 552 10.29 -39.97 14.65
N ILE A 553 9.84 -40.73 13.65
CA ILE A 553 8.42 -40.97 13.34
C ILE A 553 7.67 -41.58 14.55
N GLN A 554 8.38 -42.07 15.58
CA GLN A 554 7.79 -42.71 16.76
C GLN A 554 7.02 -41.75 17.70
N ASP A 555 7.19 -40.43 17.59
CA ASP A 555 6.51 -39.45 18.45
C ASP A 555 5.33 -38.71 17.77
N CYS A 556 5.01 -39.03 16.51
CA CYS A 556 3.89 -38.40 15.80
C CYS A 556 2.67 -39.33 15.74
N VAL A 557 1.65 -39.02 16.53
CA VAL A 557 0.30 -39.56 16.35
C VAL A 557 -0.27 -38.92 15.08
N ILE A 558 -0.41 -39.71 14.02
CA ILE A 558 -1.23 -39.35 12.86
C ILE A 558 -2.67 -39.22 13.37
N LEU A 559 -3.23 -38.00 13.31
CA LEU A 559 -4.64 -37.73 13.60
C LEU A 559 -5.52 -38.07 12.39
#